data_AF-A0A258BHE6-F1
#
_entry.id   AF-A0A258BHE6-F1
#
_cell.length_a   1.000
_cell.length_b   1.000
_cell.length_c   1.000
_cell.angle_alpha   90.00
_cell.angle_beta   90.00
_cell.angle_gamma   90.00
#
_symmetry.space_group_name_H-M   'P 1'
#
loop_
_entity.id
_entity.type
_entity.pdbx_description
1 polymer ?
#
loop_
_entity_poly.entity_id
_entity_poly.type
_entity_poly.pdbx_seq_one_letter_code
_entity_poly.pdbx_strand_id
1 'polypeptide(L)'
;MHARFPFSDPDRLSRLSVVSAIGLCQLVAFGTSLYLLTALAVPISKDTGWSLAWVVGGYSIGVLISAAISPIAGRYISAGYGHFVLAASSLFFAGGLFGLSVSGNLTAYSAAWVVI
;
A
#
# COMPACT_ATOMS: atom_id res chain seq x y z
N MET A 1 -31.01 33.19 -24.27
CA MET A 1 -30.53 33.13 -22.87
C MET A 1 -30.27 31.65 -22.55
N HIS A 2 -29.09 31.14 -22.91
CA HIS A 2 -28.73 29.72 -22.75
C HIS A 2 -27.97 29.52 -21.45
N ALA A 3 -28.56 28.82 -20.48
CA ALA A 3 -27.88 28.37 -19.28
C ALA A 3 -26.87 27.27 -19.65
N ARG A 4 -25.57 27.60 -19.66
CA ARG A 4 -24.51 26.58 -19.63
C ARG A 4 -24.54 25.93 -18.25
N PHE A 5 -24.89 24.65 -18.17
CA PHE A 5 -24.72 23.88 -16.94
C PHE A 5 -23.22 23.79 -16.61
N PRO A 6 -22.75 24.19 -15.41
CA PRO A 6 -21.34 24.25 -15.05
C PRO A 6 -20.69 22.87 -14.77
N PHE A 7 -21.30 21.78 -15.24
CA PHE A 7 -20.91 20.40 -14.92
C PHE A 7 -20.62 19.53 -16.15
N SER A 8 -20.61 20.10 -17.35
CA SER A 8 -20.37 19.37 -18.62
C SER A 8 -18.91 19.39 -19.06
N ASP A 9 -17.95 19.36 -18.12
CA ASP A 9 -16.54 19.15 -18.45
C ASP A 9 -16.20 17.67 -18.27
N PRO A 10 -16.04 16.88 -19.36
CA PRO A 10 -15.67 15.46 -19.26
C PRO A 10 -14.38 15.25 -18.45
N ASP A 11 -13.48 16.25 -18.45
CA ASP A 11 -12.25 16.26 -17.65
C ASP A 11 -12.51 16.23 -16.13
N ARG A 12 -13.62 16.81 -15.65
CA ARG A 12 -13.92 16.87 -14.21
C ARG A 12 -14.42 15.52 -13.68
N LEU A 13 -15.28 14.85 -14.44
CA LEU A 13 -15.77 13.51 -14.09
C LEU A 13 -14.64 12.49 -14.12
N SER A 14 -13.77 12.55 -15.13
CA SER A 14 -12.55 11.73 -15.22
C SER A 14 -11.62 11.93 -14.01
N ARG A 15 -11.37 13.19 -13.62
CA ARG A 15 -10.55 13.50 -12.43
C ARG A 15 -11.17 12.95 -11.15
N LEU A 16 -12.48 13.08 -10.95
CA LEU A 16 -13.16 12.55 -9.76
C LEU A 16 -13.06 11.02 -9.69
N SER A 17 -13.19 10.33 -10.83
CA SER A 17 -12.98 8.87 -10.88
C SER A 17 -11.56 8.48 -10.49
N VAL A 18 -10.54 9.17 -11.01
CA VAL A 18 -9.13 8.90 -10.68
C VAL A 18 -8.86 9.17 -9.19
N VAL A 19 -9.30 10.30 -8.66
CA VAL A 19 -9.11 10.65 -7.24
C VAL A 19 -9.82 9.65 -6.33
N SER A 20 -11.04 9.24 -6.68
CA SER A 20 -11.80 8.25 -5.90
C SER A 20 -11.15 6.88 -5.93
N ALA A 21 -10.65 6.45 -7.09
CA ALA A 21 -9.94 5.18 -7.24
C ALA A 21 -8.64 5.17 -6.40
N ILE A 22 -7.83 6.24 -6.50
CA ILE A 22 -6.61 6.38 -5.68
C ILE A 22 -6.96 6.39 -4.18
N GLY A 23 -8.00 7.13 -3.79
CA GLY A 23 -8.46 7.18 -2.40
C GLY A 23 -8.88 5.81 -1.86
N LEU A 24 -9.61 5.02 -2.66
CA LEU A 24 -10.00 3.67 -2.30
C LEU A 24 -8.78 2.74 -2.19
N CYS A 25 -7.85 2.80 -3.14
CA CYS A 25 -6.60 2.05 -3.07
C CYS A 25 -5.81 2.40 -1.81
N GLN A 26 -5.75 3.67 -1.44
CA GLN A 26 -5.04 4.12 -0.24
C GLN A 26 -5.73 3.65 1.05
N LEU A 27 -7.06 3.64 1.08
CA LEU A 27 -7.83 3.09 2.19
C LEU A 27 -7.57 1.60 2.37
N VAL A 28 -7.63 0.83 1.28
CA VAL A 28 -7.30 -0.60 1.30
C VAL A 28 -5.86 -0.80 1.76
N ALA A 29 -4.93 0.00 1.25
CA ALA A 29 -3.52 -0.11 1.61
C ALA A 29 -3.29 0.11 3.11
N PHE A 30 -3.76 1.22 3.68
CA PHE A 30 -3.62 1.46 5.11
C PHE A 30 -4.42 0.49 5.96
N GLY A 31 -5.63 0.13 5.55
CA GLY A 31 -6.49 -0.81 6.27
C GLY A 31 -5.86 -2.20 6.40
N THR A 32 -5.30 -2.72 5.31
CA THR A 32 -4.74 -4.08 5.28
C THR A 32 -3.34 -4.18 5.88
N SER A 33 -2.50 -3.15 5.74
CA SER A 33 -1.15 -3.16 6.29
C SER A 33 -1.14 -2.80 7.79
N LEU A 34 -1.72 -1.68 8.18
CA LEU A 34 -1.62 -1.15 9.54
C LEU A 34 -2.74 -1.65 10.45
N TYR A 35 -3.99 -1.49 10.03
CA TYR A 35 -5.14 -1.75 10.89
C TYR A 35 -5.32 -3.26 11.14
N LEU A 36 -5.21 -4.08 10.09
CA LEU A 36 -5.22 -5.53 10.29
C LEU A 36 -4.04 -5.99 11.12
N LEU A 37 -2.82 -5.47 10.90
CA LEU A 37 -1.68 -5.82 11.75
C LEU A 37 -1.95 -5.48 13.21
N THR A 38 -2.42 -4.28 13.53
CA THR A 38 -2.71 -3.90 14.92
C THR A 38 -3.80 -4.77 15.56
N ALA A 39 -4.84 -5.13 14.82
CA ALA A 39 -5.88 -6.03 15.31
C ALA A 39 -5.40 -7.49 15.48
N LEU A 40 -4.54 -7.96 14.57
CA LEU A 40 -4.08 -9.35 14.51
C LEU A 40 -2.74 -9.59 15.20
N ALA A 41 -1.99 -8.56 15.61
CA ALA A 41 -0.64 -8.73 16.15
C ALA A 41 -0.60 -9.64 17.38
N VAL A 42 -1.59 -9.51 18.27
CA VAL A 42 -1.69 -10.36 19.47
C VAL A 42 -2.06 -11.81 19.08
N PRO A 43 -3.12 -12.07 18.27
CA PRO A 43 -3.37 -13.40 17.72
C PRO A 43 -2.16 -14.03 17.00
N ILE A 44 -1.51 -13.31 16.08
CA ILE A 44 -0.33 -13.77 15.35
C ILE A 44 0.78 -14.17 16.32
N SER A 45 1.07 -13.34 17.32
CA SER A 45 2.10 -13.63 18.34
C SER A 45 1.77 -14.89 19.14
N LYS A 46 0.50 -15.13 19.47
CA LYS A 46 0.04 -16.34 20.18
C LYS A 46 0.15 -17.60 19.31
N ASP A 47 -0.28 -17.52 18.05
CA ASP A 47 -0.32 -18.68 17.15
C ASP A 47 1.07 -19.07 16.64
N THR A 48 1.96 -18.10 16.44
CA THR A 48 3.32 -18.33 15.93
C THR A 48 4.37 -18.48 17.03
N GLY A 49 4.08 -18.02 18.24
CA GLY A 49 5.04 -17.88 19.34
C GLY A 49 6.07 -16.76 19.14
N TRP A 50 5.97 -15.95 18.07
CA TRP A 50 6.88 -14.82 17.86
C TRP A 50 6.60 -13.69 18.86
N SER A 51 7.63 -12.91 19.21
CA SER A 51 7.41 -11.75 20.08
C SER A 51 6.58 -10.69 19.39
N LEU A 52 5.73 -10.00 20.15
CA LEU A 52 4.90 -8.91 19.61
C LEU A 52 5.75 -7.81 18.95
N ALA A 53 6.95 -7.55 19.49
CA ALA A 53 7.89 -6.58 18.93
C ALA A 53 8.33 -6.97 17.51
N TRP A 54 8.56 -8.25 17.22
CA TRP A 54 8.92 -8.71 15.89
C TRP A 54 7.74 -8.66 14.91
N VAL A 55 6.54 -9.01 15.38
CA VAL A 55 5.30 -8.95 14.57
C VAL A 55 5.02 -7.50 14.16
N VAL A 56 4.98 -6.58 15.12
CA VAL A 56 4.74 -5.15 14.85
C VAL A 56 5.93 -4.51 14.11
N GLY A 57 7.15 -4.92 14.44
CA GLY A 57 8.38 -4.41 13.84
C GLY A 57 8.50 -4.67 12.33
N GLY A 58 7.80 -5.67 11.81
CA GLY A 58 7.68 -5.90 10.37
C GLY A 58 7.21 -4.65 9.61
N TYR A 59 6.17 -3.97 10.09
CA TYR A 59 5.69 -2.73 9.49
C TYR A 59 6.76 -1.63 9.49
N SER A 60 7.50 -1.48 10.59
CA SER A 60 8.59 -0.51 10.67
C SER A 60 9.69 -0.78 9.64
N ILE A 61 10.04 -2.05 9.42
CA ILE A 61 11.00 -2.44 8.38
C ILE A 61 10.48 -2.05 7.00
N GLY A 62 9.23 -2.36 6.69
CA GLY A 62 8.61 -1.99 5.40
C GLY A 62 8.64 -0.48 5.14
N VAL A 63 8.29 0.33 6.15
CA VAL A 63 8.34 1.80 6.03
C VAL A 63 9.77 2.31 5.86
N LEU A 64 10.76 1.75 6.57
CA LEU A 64 12.16 2.12 6.39
C LEU A 64 12.65 1.87 4.97
N ILE A 65 12.32 0.70 4.42
CA ILE A 65 12.67 0.35 3.04
C ILE A 65 11.94 1.25 2.04
N SER A 66 10.64 1.48 2.24
CA SER A 66 9.84 2.40 1.41
C SER A 66 10.41 3.82 1.40
N ALA A 67 10.84 4.33 2.56
CA ALA A 67 11.50 5.62 2.68
C ALA A 67 12.81 5.65 1.89
N ALA A 68 13.62 4.59 1.94
CA ALA A 68 14.86 4.49 1.18
C ALA A 68 14.64 4.43 -0.34
N ILE A 69 13.54 3.81 -0.81
CA ILE A 69 13.19 3.68 -2.23
C ILE A 69 12.52 4.95 -2.78
N SER A 70 11.94 5.79 -1.93
CA SER A 70 11.18 7.00 -2.31
C SER A 70 11.89 7.93 -3.32
N PRO A 71 13.21 8.21 -3.23
CA PRO A 71 13.90 9.03 -4.23
C PRO A 71 13.89 8.41 -5.63
N ILE A 72 13.98 7.08 -5.72
CA ILE A 72 13.96 6.35 -7.00
C ILE A 72 12.56 6.44 -7.61
N ALA A 73 11.52 6.17 -6.82
CA ALA A 73 10.13 6.30 -7.25
C ALA A 73 9.83 7.75 -7.71
N GLY A 74 10.30 8.75 -6.95
CA GLY A 74 10.18 10.16 -7.31
C GLY A 74 10.81 10.50 -8.66
N ARG A 75 11.99 9.96 -8.97
CA ARG A 75 12.64 10.14 -10.28
C ARG A 75 11.81 9.58 -11.44
N TYR A 76 11.23 8.39 -11.28
CA TYR A 76 10.36 7.80 -12.31
C TYR A 76 9.06 8.58 -12.50
N ILE A 77 8.47 9.08 -11.41
CA ILE A 77 7.29 9.94 -11.47
C ILE A 77 7.61 11.24 -12.20
N SER A 78 8.72 11.92 -11.86
CA SER A 78 9.16 13.14 -12.54
C SER A 78 9.51 12.92 -14.01
N ALA A 79 9.93 11.71 -14.38
CA ALA A 79 10.19 11.33 -15.77
C ALA A 79 8.90 10.99 -16.58
N GLY A 80 7.71 11.11 -15.98
CA GLY A 80 6.42 10.87 -16.65
C GLY A 80 5.85 9.46 -16.50
N TYR A 81 6.55 8.56 -15.79
CA TYR A 81 6.14 7.15 -15.62
C TYR A 81 5.26 6.92 -14.39
N GLY A 82 4.58 7.95 -13.86
CA GLY A 82 3.82 7.85 -12.61
C GLY A 82 2.73 6.77 -12.60
N HIS A 83 2.06 6.53 -13.74
CA HIS A 83 1.05 5.48 -13.86
C HIS A 83 1.66 4.06 -13.78
N PHE A 84 2.87 3.86 -14.32
CA PHE A 84 3.61 2.60 -14.16
C PHE A 84 4.07 2.39 -12.72
N VAL A 85 4.55 3.46 -12.05
CA VAL A 85 4.94 3.39 -10.64
C VAL A 85 3.76 2.99 -9.77
N LEU A 86 2.58 3.55 -10.01
CA LEU A 86 1.34 3.16 -9.31
C LEU A 86 0.96 1.70 -9.55
N ALA A 87 0.98 1.24 -10.81
CA ALA A 87 0.67 -0.15 -11.13
C ALA A 87 1.67 -1.13 -10.48
N ALA A 88 2.97 -0.84 -10.57
CA ALA A 88 4.01 -1.64 -9.95
C ALA A 88 3.86 -1.69 -8.42
N SER A 89 3.64 -0.54 -7.77
CA SER A 89 3.44 -0.48 -6.32
C SER A 89 2.22 -1.30 -5.89
N SER A 90 1.15 -1.30 -6.68
CA SER A 90 -0.06 -2.08 -6.38
C SER A 90 0.19 -3.59 -6.48
N LEU A 91 1.02 -4.03 -7.44
CA LEU A 91 1.44 -5.43 -7.58
C LEU A 91 2.36 -5.86 -6.43
N PHE A 92 3.33 -5.02 -6.05
CA PHE A 92 4.18 -5.28 -4.89
C PHE A 92 3.37 -5.37 -3.61
N PHE A 93 2.46 -4.42 -3.39
CA PHE A 93 1.59 -4.42 -2.22
C PHE A 93 0.72 -5.68 -2.12
N ALA A 94 0.07 -6.07 -3.23
CA ALA A 94 -0.72 -7.30 -3.28
C ALA A 94 0.14 -8.56 -3.06
N GLY A 95 1.33 -8.60 -3.67
CA GLY A 95 2.28 -9.72 -3.52
C GLY A 95 2.82 -9.83 -2.09
N GLY A 96 3.12 -8.70 -1.46
CA GLY A 96 3.57 -8.65 -0.07
C GLY A 96 2.49 -9.09 0.92
N LEU A 97 1.24 -8.65 0.74
CA LEU A 97 0.10 -9.13 1.53
C LEU A 97 -0.13 -10.65 1.36
N PHE A 98 -0.03 -11.15 0.13
CA PHE A 98 -0.10 -12.58 -0.13
C PHE A 98 1.04 -13.32 0.58
N GLY A 99 2.26 -12.78 0.52
CA GLY A 99 3.43 -13.29 1.23
C GLY A 99 3.23 -13.37 2.74
N LEU A 100 2.64 -12.34 3.36
CA LEU A 100 2.28 -12.35 4.78
C LEU A 100 1.30 -13.49 5.09
N SER A 101 0.28 -13.67 4.25
CA SER A 101 -0.75 -14.70 4.45
C SER A 101 -0.22 -16.14 4.44
N VAL A 102 0.86 -16.41 3.71
CA VAL A 102 1.44 -17.76 3.57
C VAL A 102 2.75 -17.93 4.35
N SER A 103 3.17 -16.91 5.11
CA SER A 103 4.43 -16.93 5.83
C SER A 103 4.40 -17.94 6.99
N GLY A 104 5.20 -19.00 6.88
CA GLY A 104 5.33 -20.02 7.93
C GLY A 104 6.47 -19.78 8.93
N ASN A 105 7.30 -18.76 8.71
CA ASN A 105 8.43 -18.42 9.58
C ASN A 105 8.68 -16.91 9.59
N LEU A 106 9.41 -16.45 10.62
CA LEU A 106 9.65 -15.02 10.85
C LEU A 106 10.42 -14.37 9.71
N THR A 107 11.37 -15.07 9.07
CA THR A 107 12.16 -14.51 7.96
C THR A 107 11.29 -14.24 6.73
N ALA A 108 10.41 -15.18 6.36
CA ALA A 108 9.46 -15.01 5.28
C ALA A 108 8.46 -13.88 5.57
N TYR A 109 8.01 -13.78 6.83
CA TYR A 109 7.15 -12.69 7.30
C TYR A 109 7.84 -11.32 7.16
N SER A 110 9.08 -11.19 7.64
CA SER A 110 9.86 -9.96 7.50
C SER A 110 10.18 -9.63 6.03
N ALA A 111 10.46 -10.63 5.19
CA ALA A 111 10.68 -10.42 3.76
C ALA A 111 9.41 -9.93 3.05
N ALA A 112 8.24 -10.46 3.43
CA ALA A 112 6.97 -9.99 2.89
C ALA A 112 6.72 -8.51 3.22
N TRP A 113 7.08 -8.05 4.43
CA TRP A 113 7.06 -6.63 4.78
C TRP A 113 8.01 -5.74 3.98
N VAL A 114 9.12 -6.28 3.49
CA VAL A 114 10.05 -5.54 2.61
C VAL A 114 9.47 -5.37 1.20
N VAL A 115 8.59 -6.27 0.79
CA VAL A 115 7.90 -6.22 -0.50
C VAL A 115 6.73 -5.24 -0.48
N ILE A 116 6.09 -5.07 0.68
CA ILE A 116 5.03 -4.08 0.93
C ILE A 116 5.61 -2.65 0.96
#